data_AF-A0A6V7IVT0-F1
#
_entry.id   AF-A0A6V7IVT0-F1
#
_cell.length_a   1.000
_cell.length_b   1.000
_cell.length_c   1.000
_cell.angle_alpha   90.00
_cell.angle_beta   90.00
_cell.angle_gamma   90.00
#
_symmetry.space_group_name_H-M   'P 1'
#
loop_
_entity.id
_entity.type
_entity.pdbx_description
1 polymer ?
#
loop_
_entity_poly.entity_id
_entity_poly.type
_entity_poly.pdbx_seq_one_letter_code
_entity_poly.pdbx_strand_id
1 'polypeptide(L)' 'HADVAAVVLQEGLAHICLITPNMTIVRAKITQHIRRKRRGHTAEREK' A
#
# COMPACT_ATOMS: atom_id res chain seq x y z
N HIS A 1 21.24 0.63 -17.97
CA HIS A 1 19.77 0.66 -18.05
C HIS A 1 19.25 0.34 -16.65
N ALA A 2 18.58 1.28 -16.01
CA ALA A 2 18.18 1.15 -14.61
C ALA A 2 16.65 0.99 -14.54
N ASP A 3 16.21 -0.04 -13.83
CA ASP A 3 14.80 -0.23 -13.55
C ASP A 3 14.41 0.59 -12.32
N VAL A 4 13.20 1.15 -12.33
CA VAL A 4 12.70 2.01 -11.26
C VAL A 4 11.61 1.28 -10.50
N ALA A 5 11.71 1.26 -9.17
CA ALA A 5 10.65 0.75 -8.32
C ALA A 5 9.69 1.88 -7.94
N ALA A 6 8.38 1.61 -7.99
CA ALA A 6 7.34 2.54 -7.57
C ALA A 6 6.34 1.83 -6.64
N VAL A 7 5.83 2.56 -5.65
CA VAL A 7 4.80 2.05 -4.74
C VAL A 7 3.65 3.05 -4.72
N VAL A 8 2.45 2.60 -5.10
CA VAL A 8 1.23 3.39 -5.05
C VAL A 8 0.46 3.01 -3.80
N LEU A 9 0.16 3.99 -2.96
CA LEU A 9 -0.45 3.79 -1.64
C LEU A 9 -1.80 4.52 -1.55
N GLN A 10 -2.80 3.82 -1.03
CA GLN A 10 -4.10 4.34 -0.61
C GLN A 10 -4.45 3.71 0.75
N GLU A 11 -5.36 4.32 1.51
CA GLU A 11 -5.91 3.69 2.69
C GLU A 11 -6.42 2.27 2.36
N GLY A 12 -5.76 1.26 2.91
CA GLY A 12 -6.09 -0.14 2.75
C GLY A 12 -5.63 -0.80 1.45
N LEU A 13 -4.82 -0.13 0.64
CA LEU A 13 -4.33 -0.67 -0.62
C LEU A 13 -2.91 -0.20 -0.93
N ALA A 14 -2.04 -1.13 -1.31
CA ALA A 14 -0.71 -0.84 -1.81
C ALA A 14 -0.42 -1.65 -3.08
N HIS A 15 0.00 -0.98 -4.15
CA HIS A 15 0.53 -1.62 -5.35
C HIS A 15 2.03 -1.39 -5.42
N ILE A 16 2.78 -2.48 -5.41
CA ILE A 16 4.22 -2.47 -5.60
C ILE A 16 4.48 -2.74 -7.08
N CYS A 17 5.03 -1.75 -7.77
CA CYS A 17 5.26 -1.76 -9.22
C CYS A 17 6.76 -1.72 -9.52
N LEU A 18 7.19 -2.54 -10.49
CA LEU A 18 8.48 -2.43 -11.13
C LEU A 18 8.29 -1.78 -12.50
N ILE A 19 8.90 -0.62 -12.69
CA ILE A 19 8.89 0.12 -13.95
C ILE A 19 10.19 -0.22 -14.67
N THR A 20 10.04 -1.02 -15.73
CA THR A 20 11.06 -1.14 -16.77
C THR A 20 10.65 -0.22 -17.92
N PRO A 21 11.56 0.26 -18.77
CA PRO A 21 11.19 1.25 -19.81
C PRO A 21 10.26 0.73 -20.90
N ASN A 22 10.08 -0.59 -21.04
CA ASN A 22 9.13 -1.17 -21.99
C ASN A 22 7.85 -1.67 -21.32
N MET A 23 7.84 -1.84 -20.00
CA MET A 23 6.67 -2.32 -19.28
C MET A 23 6.68 -1.97 -17.79
N THR A 24 5.48 -1.78 -17.25
CA THR A 24 5.20 -1.71 -15.82
C THR A 24 4.59 -3.02 -15.33
N ILE A 25 5.23 -3.66 -14.35
CA ILE A 25 4.75 -4.88 -13.74
C ILE A 25 4.30 -4.60 -12.31
N VAL A 26 3.08 -4.98 -11.95
CA VAL A 26 2.65 -5.04 -10.55
C VAL A 26 3.22 -6.31 -9.93
N ARG A 27 4.18 -6.17 -9.01
CA ARG A 27 4.84 -7.28 -8.30
C ARG A 27 3.99 -7.80 -7.17
N ALA A 28 3.28 -6.92 -6.49
CA ALA A 28 2.37 -7.29 -5.41
C ALA A 28 1.23 -6.28 -5.29
N LYS A 29 0.04 -6.80 -4.96
CA LYS A 29 -1.13 -6.02 -4.60
C LYS A 29 -1.51 -6.42 -3.17
N ILE A 30 -1.35 -5.48 -2.25
CA ILE A 30 -1.71 -5.67 -0.85
C ILE A 30 -3.03 -4.94 -0.62
N THR A 31 -4.07 -5.70 -0.24
CA THR A 31 -5.37 -5.16 0.13
C THR A 31 -5.67 -5.51 1.57
N GLN A 32 -5.84 -4.52 2.41
CA GLN A 32 -6.15 -4.69 3.82
C GLN A 32 -7.24 -3.71 4.23
N HIS A 33 -8.28 -4.18 4.89
CA HIS A 33 -9.34 -3.29 5.36
C HIS A 33 -8.85 -2.46 6.56
N ILE A 34 -8.51 -1.19 6.34
CA ILE A 34 -8.20 -0.26 7.43
C ILE A 34 -9.51 0.17 8.10
N ARG A 35 -9.60 -0.07 9.42
CA ARG A 35 -10.77 0.33 10.21
C ARG A 35 -10.76 1.85 10.39
N ARG A 36 -11.86 2.51 10.05
CA ARG A 36 -12.04 3.94 10.31
C ARG A 36 -12.14 4.18 11.82
N LYS A 37 -11.42 5.19 12.30
CA LYS A 37 -11.45 5.59 13.71
C LYS A 37 -12.87 5.96 14.12
N ARG A 38 -13.49 5.18 15.02
CA ARG A 38 -14.81 5.48 15.62
C ARG A 38 -14.61 6.36 16.86
N ARG A 39 -15.47 7.37 17.05
CA ARG A 39 -15.52 8.15 18.30
C ARG A 39 -15.77 7.16 19.46
N GLY A 40 -14.82 7.06 20.40
CA GLY A 40 -14.88 6.15 21.55
C GLY A 40 -14.04 4.86 21.45
N HIS A 41 -13.35 4.58 20.33
CA HIS A 41 -12.43 3.44 20.18
C HIS A 41 -10.97 3.91 20.01
N THR A 42 -10.47 4.61 21.02
CA THR A 42 -9.02 4.89 21.19
C THR A 42 -8.34 3.89 22.12
N ALA A 43 -9.04 2.82 22.52
CA ALA A 43 -8.64 1.93 23.61
C ALA A 43 -7.74 0.73 23.21
N GLU A 44 -7.23 0.67 21.99
CA GLU A 44 -6.33 -0.44 21.56
C GLU A 44 -5.01 0.11 20.99
N ARG A 45 -4.45 1.11 21.67
CA ARG A 45 -3.09 1.64 21.45
C ARG A 45 -2.37 1.96 22.76
N GLU A 46 -2.66 1.20 23.82
CA GLU A 46 -1.99 1.32 25.14
C GLU A 46 -1.54 -0.06 25.69
N LYS A 47 -1.10 -0.96 24.82
CA LYS A 47 -0.24 -2.08 25.19
C LYS A 47 0.88 -2.24 24.16
#